data_AF-A0A3D5DQU7-F1
#
_entry.id   AF-A0A3D5DQU7-F1
#
_cell.length_a   1.000
_cell.length_b   1.000
_cell.length_c   1.000
_cell.angle_alpha   90.00
_cell.angle_beta   90.00
_cell.angle_gamma   90.00
#
_symmetry.space_group_name_H-M   'P 1'
#
loop_
_entity.id
_entity.type
_entity.pdbx_description
1 polymer ?
#
loop_
_entity_poly.entity_id
_entity_poly.type
_entity_poly.pdbx_seq_one_letter_code
_entity_poly.pdbx_strand_id
1 'polypeptide(L)' 'MATVSVRYIVDDVDAAIAFYCGNLGFTEVMHPAPAFAMLSRGDLRLVLSAPGGGPGG' A
#
# COMPACT_ATOMS: atom_id res chain seq x y z
N MET A 1 -8.61 -1.89 19.39
CA MET A 1 -8.30 -0.56 18.82
C MET A 1 -8.81 -0.54 17.39
N ALA A 2 -9.34 0.59 16.91
CA ALA A 2 -9.87 0.69 15.55
C ALA A 2 -8.69 0.87 14.58
N THR A 3 -8.56 -0.03 13.62
CA THR A 3 -7.54 0.07 12.57
C THR A 3 -8.00 1.06 11.51
N VAL A 4 -7.21 2.10 11.24
CA VAL A 4 -7.48 3.06 10.16
C VAL A 4 -6.91 2.49 8.87
N SER A 5 -7.76 2.38 7.83
CA SER A 5 -7.33 1.92 6.52
C SER A 5 -7.39 3.07 5.52
N VAL A 6 -6.25 3.39 4.90
CA VAL A 6 -6.12 4.44 3.88
C VAL A 6 -5.76 3.79 2.55
N ARG A 7 -6.52 4.10 1.50
CA ARG A 7 -6.19 3.68 0.13
C ARG A 7 -5.47 4.80 -0.60
N TYR A 8 -4.34 4.49 -1.19
CA TYR A 8 -3.54 5.41 -1.99
C TYR A 8 -3.41 4.87 -3.41
N ILE A 9 -3.75 5.72 -4.38
CA ILE A 9 -3.54 5.43 -5.79
C ILE A 9 -2.16 6.00 -6.14
N VAL A 10 -1.26 5.14 -6.58
CA VAL A 10 0.13 5.47 -6.88
C VAL A 10 0.49 4.99 -8.28
N ASP A 11 1.32 5.74 -8.99
CA ASP A 11 1.73 5.32 -10.35
C ASP A 11 2.66 4.09 -10.31
N ASP A 12 3.46 3.96 -9.26
CA ASP A 12 4.40 2.85 -9.05
C ASP A 12 4.27 2.33 -7.61
N VAL A 13 3.76 1.11 -7.48
CA VAL A 13 3.54 0.45 -6.19
C VAL A 13 4.86 0.00 -5.57
N ASP A 14 5.81 -0.51 -6.37
CA ASP A 14 7.11 -0.98 -5.89
C ASP A 14 7.93 0.18 -5.30
N ALA A 15 7.95 1.32 -6.00
CA ALA A 15 8.59 2.53 -5.50
C ALA A 15 7.95 3.03 -4.19
N ALA A 16 6.62 2.94 -4.09
CA ALA A 16 5.90 3.29 -2.87
C ALA A 16 6.24 2.33 -1.72
N ILE A 17 6.27 1.00 -1.95
CA ILE A 17 6.68 0.02 -0.94
C ILE A 17 8.08 0.36 -0.41
N ALA A 18 9.05 0.57 -1.32
CA ALA A 18 10.42 0.89 -0.94
C ALA A 18 10.50 2.14 -0.05
N PHE A 19 9.74 3.18 -0.37
CA PHE A 19 9.68 4.39 0.44
C PHE A 19 9.01 4.17 1.80
N TYR A 20 7.83 3.54 1.84
CA TYR A 20 7.08 3.35 3.08
C TYR A 20 7.78 2.36 4.03
N CYS A 21 8.30 1.25 3.51
CA CYS A 21 9.03 0.27 4.30
C CYS A 21 10.43 0.77 4.69
N GLY A 22 11.16 1.38 3.75
CA GLY A 22 12.54 1.83 3.96
C GLY A 22 12.67 3.09 4.82
N ASN A 23 11.82 4.09 4.59
CA ASN A 23 11.97 5.41 5.22
C ASN A 23 10.98 5.62 6.38
N LEU A 24 9.78 5.04 6.28
CA LEU A 24 8.69 5.28 7.23
C LEU A 24 8.44 4.08 8.16
N GLY A 25 9.18 2.98 8.01
CA GLY A 25 9.09 1.81 8.88
C GLY A 25 7.72 1.11 8.82
N PHE A 26 7.07 1.13 7.66
CA PHE A 26 5.94 0.24 7.40
C PHE A 26 6.42 -1.18 7.19
N THR A 27 5.55 -2.13 7.50
CA THR A 27 5.75 -3.54 7.19
C THR A 27 4.88 -3.92 6.01
N GLU A 28 5.50 -4.53 4.99
CA GLU A 28 4.77 -5.16 3.89
C GLU A 28 3.96 -6.34 4.41
N VAL A 29 2.64 -6.28 4.22
CA VAL A 29 1.72 -7.34 4.64
C VAL A 29 1.45 -8.29 3.48
N MET A 30 1.20 -7.74 2.29
CA MET A 30 1.03 -8.53 1.07
C MET A 30 1.23 -7.68 -0.19
N HIS A 31 1.80 -8.29 -1.22
CA HIS A 31 1.94 -7.72 -2.56
C HIS A 31 1.57 -8.79 -3.60
N PRO A 32 0.27 -9.13 -3.74
CA PRO A 32 -0.19 -10.22 -4.62
C PRO A 32 -0.10 -9.89 -6.11
N ALA A 33 -0.01 -8.62 -6.47
CA ALA A 33 0.06 -8.17 -7.85
C ALA A 33 0.91 -6.90 -7.95
N PRO A 34 1.65 -6.65 -9.05
CA PRO A 34 2.48 -5.46 -9.22
C PRO A 34 1.70 -4.14 -9.07
N ALA A 35 0.39 -4.18 -9.33
CA ALA A 35 -0.51 -3.03 -9.22
C ALA A 35 -1.20 -2.91 -7.85
N PHE A 36 -0.90 -3.77 -6.88
CA PHE A 36 -1.60 -3.78 -5.59
C PHE A 36 -0.75 -4.31 -4.44
N ALA A 37 -0.52 -3.47 -3.43
CA ALA A 37 0.16 -3.86 -2.21
C ALA A 37 -0.57 -3.36 -0.96
N MET A 38 -0.32 -4.01 0.17
CA MET A 38 -0.84 -3.64 1.47
C MET A 38 0.30 -3.57 2.47
N LEU A 39 0.38 -2.44 3.16
CA LEU A 39 1.36 -2.15 4.19
C LEU A 39 0.66 -1.90 5.52
N SER A 40 1.35 -2.14 6.62
CA SER A 40 0.83 -1.83 7.96
C SER A 40 1.89 -1.20 8.86
N ARG A 41 1.43 -0.36 9.78
CA ARG A 41 2.26 0.24 10.83
C ARG A 41 1.40 0.48 12.07
N GLY A 42 1.48 -0.43 13.05
CA GLY A 42 0.63 -0.39 14.24
C GLY A 42 -0.85 -0.46 13.86
N ASP A 43 -1.64 0.53 14.29
CA ASP A 43 -3.08 0.63 13.99
C ASP A 43 -3.40 1.23 12.61
N LEU A 44 -2.38 1.55 11.80
CA LEU A 44 -2.56 2.08 10.44
C LEU A 44 -2.32 1.00 9.38
N ARG A 45 -3.25 0.91 8.42
CA ARG A 45 -3.13 0.08 7.22
C ARG A 45 -3.14 0.96 5.99
N LEU A 46 -2.13 0.80 5.14
CA LEU A 46 -2.01 1.46 3.85
C LEU A 46 -2.31 0.45 2.75
N VAL A 47 -3.22 0.78 1.84
CA VAL A 47 -3.53 -0.03 0.67
C VAL A 47 -3.10 0.74 -0.56
N LEU A 48 -2.08 0.25 -1.25
CA LEU A 48 -1.52 0.83 -2.47
C LEU A 48 -2.18 0.17 -3.67
N SER A 49 -2.63 0.96 -4.64
CA SER A 49 -3.17 0.45 -5.90
C SER A 49 -2.74 1.33 -7.07
N ALA A 50 -2.32 0.74 -8.18
CA ALA A 50 -2.02 1.50 -9.40
C ALA A 50 -3.29 1.85 -10.21
N PRO A 51 -3.33 3.01 -10.88
CA PRO A 51 -4.42 3.33 -11.80
C PRO A 51 -4.50 2.29 -12.93
N GLY A 52 -5.70 1.77 -13.19
CA GLY A 52 -5.93 0.71 -14.19
C GLY A 52 -5.81 -0.73 -13.69
N GLY A 53 -5.43 -0.95 -12.42
CA GLY A 53 -5.25 -2.29 -11.83
C GLY A 53 -6.46 -2.88 -11.08
N GLY A 54 -7.62 -2.22 -11.08
CA GLY A 54 -8.82 -2.68 -10.37
C GLY A 54 -10.13 -2.25 -11.04
N PRO A 55 -11.27 -2.88 -10.71
CA PRO A 55 -12.57 -2.58 -11.31
C PRO A 55 -13.05 -1.22 -10.78
N GLY A 56 -12.75 -0.15 -11.51
CA GLY A 56 -13.05 1.21 -11.09
C GLY A 56 -12.06 2.20 -11.68
N GLY A 57 -12.17 2.38 -12.99
CA GLY A 57 -11.40 3.31 -13.81
C GLY A 57 -11.85 3.17 -15.25
#